data_AF-A0A662E8Y7-F1
#
_entry.id   AF-A0A662E8Y7-F1
#
_cell.length_a   1.000
_cell.length_b   1.000
_cell.length_c   1.000
_cell.angle_alpha   90.00
_cell.angle_beta   90.00
_cell.angle_gamma   90.00
#
_symmetry.space_group_name_H-M   'P 1'
#
loop_
_entity.id
_entity.type
_entity.pdbx_description
1 polymer ?
#
loop_
_entity_poly.entity_id
_entity_poly.type
_entity_poly.pdbx_seq_one_letter_code
_entity_poly.pdbx_strand_id
1 'polypeptide(L)'
;MVCPDCGVDVPEKQKFCHECGASLKGVTEPTEEFDSAAPDEPESLELPKLSDLPTAEINPRDPLPEPEWSAPGPTDPTEVLEPAETSPEDTDVMAATSAVATADDYAVTEQIEVAGSAATSTEEIPAVFDGQDDLAEYAPAREPFRLKLVFILAFFGAITVLMSAIANVTDIRTTRPTSGITTGVSTLETFGSNLPIAGFVGAAVMVIGGLLACFGFRWGAGLAGGAGLALFGWAAMAIGLAEFPIAVAESITRTSSESFTLTVTRDLGWWLIASVGIVGLLVFASSLRSIGTGSYVPLNPWVAAVGAVTTVVLAAGPLVPVGQASFADNFRSPTANIDLPTAYFAGRLAQVGLIALAGVVGFLIVR
;
A
#
# COMPACT_ATOMS: atom_id res chain seq x y z
N MET A 1 21.52 14.51 23.03
CA MET A 1 22.80 14.08 22.41
C MET A 1 22.58 14.00 20.91
N VAL A 2 23.57 14.28 20.07
CA VAL A 2 23.35 14.36 18.62
C VAL A 2 23.75 13.03 17.95
N CYS A 3 22.90 12.51 17.06
CA CYS A 3 23.25 11.33 16.27
C CYS A 3 24.45 11.64 15.36
N PRO A 4 25.53 10.82 15.36
CA PRO A 4 26.71 11.09 14.56
C PRO A 4 26.46 10.93 13.05
N ASP A 5 25.39 10.23 12.67
CA ASP A 5 25.08 9.92 11.27
C ASP A 5 24.14 10.97 10.64
N CYS A 6 23.04 11.31 11.33
CA CYS A 6 22.02 12.22 10.79
C CYS A 6 21.96 13.61 11.47
N GLY A 7 22.68 13.83 12.57
CA GLY A 7 22.74 15.14 13.24
C GLY A 7 21.50 15.51 14.07
N VAL A 8 20.56 14.59 14.29
CA VAL A 8 19.34 14.86 15.08
C VAL A 8 19.54 14.60 16.57
N ASP A 9 18.88 15.42 17.39
CA ASP A 9 18.88 15.27 18.85
C ASP A 9 18.12 14.01 19.28
N VAL A 10 18.84 13.14 19.99
CA VAL A 10 18.34 11.89 20.56
C VAL A 10 18.27 12.00 22.08
N PRO A 11 17.17 11.55 22.72
CA PRO A 11 17.07 11.41 24.17
C PRO A 11 18.14 10.46 24.74
N GLU A 12 18.59 10.74 25.96
CA GLU A 12 19.55 9.88 26.66
C GLU A 12 19.01 8.44 26.84
N LYS A 13 19.90 7.44 26.78
CA LYS A 13 19.62 5.99 26.92
C LYS A 13 18.89 5.30 25.75
N GLN A 14 18.70 5.97 24.61
CA GLN A 14 18.23 5.28 23.40
C GLN A 14 19.38 4.51 22.71
N LYS A 15 19.12 3.25 22.36
CA LYS A 15 20.10 2.38 21.67
C LYS A 15 20.23 2.68 20.18
N PHE A 16 19.22 3.31 19.58
CA PHE A 16 19.13 3.61 18.16
C PHE A 16 18.55 5.00 17.94
N CYS A 17 18.95 5.68 16.86
CA CYS A 17 18.31 6.90 16.42
C CYS A 17 16.90 6.62 15.90
N HIS A 18 15.91 7.38 16.36
CA HIS A 18 14.50 7.21 15.95
C HIS A 18 14.21 7.70 14.53
N GLU A 19 15.11 8.47 13.93
CA GLU A 19 14.97 8.93 12.54
C GLU A 19 15.70 8.05 11.54
N CYS A 20 17.02 7.84 11.71
CA CYS A 20 17.83 7.12 10.72
C CYS A 20 18.09 5.64 11.06
N GLY A 21 17.74 5.19 12.27
CA GLY A 21 17.98 3.82 12.72
C GLY A 21 19.43 3.49 13.08
N ALA A 22 20.36 4.44 13.00
CA ALA A 22 21.76 4.22 13.34
C ALA A 22 21.95 3.81 14.82
N SER A 23 22.84 2.85 15.05
CA SER A 23 23.19 2.35 16.39
C SER A 23 23.99 3.39 17.17
N LEU A 24 23.55 3.69 18.40
CA LEU A 24 24.23 4.63 19.32
C LEU A 24 25.10 3.90 20.37
N LYS A 25 25.38 2.62 20.12
CA LYS A 25 26.20 1.76 20.99
C LYS A 25 27.66 2.23 20.96
N GLY A 26 28.22 2.53 22.13
CA GLY A 26 29.58 3.08 22.29
C GLY A 26 29.66 4.62 22.46
N VAL A 27 28.57 5.34 22.23
CA VAL A 27 28.47 6.81 22.51
C VAL A 27 27.71 7.08 23.82
N THR A 28 26.93 6.10 24.30
CA THR A 28 25.96 6.25 25.40
C THR A 28 26.33 5.50 26.68
N GLU A 29 27.44 4.77 26.71
CA GLU A 29 27.90 4.09 27.92
C GLU A 29 28.76 5.06 28.74
N PRO A 30 28.40 5.38 30.00
CA PRO A 30 29.30 6.09 30.88
C PRO A 30 30.54 5.22 31.05
N THR A 31 31.68 5.76 30.64
CA THR A 31 33.01 5.17 30.79
C THR A 31 33.14 4.59 32.19
N GLU A 32 33.40 3.28 32.29
CA GLU A 32 33.71 2.64 33.57
C GLU A 32 34.87 3.39 34.26
N GLU A 33 34.78 3.53 35.58
CA GLU A 33 35.79 4.18 36.42
C GLU A 33 37.17 3.55 36.16
N PHE A 34 38.07 4.35 35.60
CA PHE A 34 39.49 4.01 35.50
C PHE A 34 40.08 4.00 36.91
N ASP A 35 40.47 2.81 37.36
CA ASP A 35 41.16 2.61 38.63
C ASP A 35 42.47 3.39 38.64
N SER A 36 42.65 4.19 39.69
CA SER A 36 43.66 5.25 39.77
C SER A 36 45.01 4.67 40.22
N ALA A 37 45.88 4.36 39.27
CA ALA A 37 47.32 4.22 39.53
C ALA A 37 48.04 5.55 39.18
N ALA A 38 48.98 5.91 40.05
CA ALA A 38 49.61 7.22 40.21
C ALA A 38 50.22 7.87 38.95
N PRO A 39 50.29 9.22 38.88
CA PRO A 39 50.91 9.92 37.77
C PRO A 39 52.44 9.97 37.91
N ASP A 40 53.14 9.34 36.97
CA ASP A 40 54.50 9.74 36.62
C ASP A 40 54.45 11.00 35.72
N GLU A 41 55.50 11.82 35.83
CA GLU A 41 55.66 13.16 35.25
C GLU A 41 55.34 13.27 33.75
N PRO A 42 54.84 14.44 33.29
CA PRO A 42 54.56 14.66 31.87
C PRO A 42 55.86 14.85 31.08
N GLU A 43 56.26 13.81 30.34
CA GLU A 43 57.21 13.93 29.24
C GLU A 43 56.55 14.76 28.11
N SER A 44 57.18 15.88 27.78
CA SER A 44 56.72 16.81 26.75
C SER A 44 56.68 16.13 25.38
N LEU A 45 55.48 15.85 24.88
CA LEU A 45 55.28 15.41 23.50
C LEU A 45 55.62 16.55 22.53
N GLU A 46 56.85 16.52 21.99
CA GLU A 46 57.23 17.31 20.82
C GLU A 46 56.38 16.86 19.63
N LEU A 47 55.48 17.73 19.18
CA LEU A 47 54.78 17.59 17.91
C LEU A 47 55.81 17.56 16.77
N PRO A 48 55.78 16.56 15.87
CA PRO A 48 56.69 16.50 14.73
C PRO A 48 56.50 17.72 13.83
N LYS A 49 57.62 18.33 13.43
CA LYS A 49 57.61 19.50 12.55
C LYS A 49 57.06 19.10 11.19
N LEU A 50 56.15 19.94 10.67
CA LEU A 50 55.47 19.76 9.37
C LEU A 50 56.45 19.66 8.17
N SER A 51 57.73 19.97 8.36
CA SER A 51 58.80 19.81 7.37
C SER A 51 59.28 18.38 7.16
N ASP A 52 58.94 17.45 8.07
CA ASP A 52 59.45 16.08 8.06
C ASP A 52 58.42 15.07 7.50
N LEU A 53 57.26 15.55 7.03
CA LEU A 53 56.28 14.71 6.35
C LEU A 53 56.77 14.40 4.93
N PRO A 54 56.92 13.11 4.55
CA PRO A 54 57.36 12.74 3.21
C PRO A 54 56.31 13.23 2.20
N THR A 55 56.76 14.11 1.30
CA THR A 55 55.94 14.53 0.16
C THR A 55 55.92 13.36 -0.81
N ALA A 56 54.89 12.52 -0.72
CA ALA A 56 54.69 11.44 -1.69
C ALA A 56 54.31 12.07 -3.03
N GLU A 57 55.25 12.06 -3.97
CA GLU A 57 55.04 12.44 -5.36
C GLU A 57 54.04 11.46 -5.97
N ILE A 58 52.79 11.92 -6.15
CA ILE A 58 51.72 11.13 -6.76
C ILE A 58 52.05 11.01 -8.25
N ASN A 59 52.69 9.91 -8.62
CA ASN A 59 52.86 9.54 -10.02
C ASN A 59 51.47 9.31 -10.65
N PRO A 60 51.19 9.83 -11.86
CA PRO A 60 49.94 9.55 -12.57
C PRO A 60 49.77 8.03 -12.70
N ARG A 61 48.69 7.50 -12.12
CA ARG A 61 48.32 6.08 -12.33
C ARG A 61 48.09 5.85 -13.81
N ASP A 62 48.62 4.73 -14.31
CA ASP A 62 48.31 4.23 -15.64
C ASP A 62 46.78 4.20 -15.88
N PRO A 63 46.31 4.52 -17.09
CA PRO A 63 44.89 4.47 -17.40
C PRO A 63 44.33 3.08 -17.11
N LEU A 64 43.21 3.05 -16.39
CA LEU A 64 42.48 1.81 -16.09
C LEU A 64 42.17 1.08 -17.40
N PRO A 65 42.42 -0.24 -17.50
CA PRO A 65 42.06 -1.01 -18.68
C PRO A 65 40.55 -0.92 -18.90
N GLU A 66 40.14 -0.62 -20.12
CA GLU A 66 38.74 -0.54 -20.49
C GLU A 66 38.04 -1.88 -20.22
N PRO A 67 36.79 -1.86 -19.71
CA PRO A 67 36.04 -3.09 -19.47
C PRO A 67 35.80 -3.83 -20.79
N GLU A 68 36.13 -5.12 -20.81
CA GLU A 68 36.06 -6.10 -21.91
C GLU A 68 34.67 -6.31 -22.57
N TRP A 69 33.71 -5.45 -22.27
CA TRP A 69 32.28 -5.56 -22.63
C TRP A 69 31.98 -4.73 -23.90
N SER A 70 32.98 -4.01 -24.43
CA SER A 70 32.90 -3.16 -25.63
C SER A 70 33.31 -3.88 -26.93
N ALA A 71 33.62 -5.18 -26.88
CA ALA A 71 33.87 -5.96 -28.08
C ALA A 71 32.53 -6.36 -28.75
N PRO A 72 32.30 -6.01 -30.03
CA PRO A 72 31.17 -6.55 -30.78
C PRO A 72 31.38 -8.06 -30.96
N GLY A 73 30.49 -8.86 -30.38
CA GLY A 73 30.52 -10.31 -30.47
C GLY A 73 30.42 -10.80 -31.93
N PRO A 74 31.10 -11.89 -32.29
CA PRO A 74 31.01 -12.44 -33.64
C PRO A 74 29.61 -13.00 -33.88
N THR A 75 28.98 -12.50 -34.93
CA THR A 75 27.77 -13.05 -35.54
C THR A 75 28.11 -14.38 -36.22
N ASP A 76 27.56 -15.49 -35.73
CA ASP A 76 27.13 -16.59 -36.61
C ASP A 76 26.02 -17.43 -35.93
N PRO A 77 25.02 -17.95 -36.69
CA PRO A 77 23.82 -18.56 -36.15
C PRO A 77 23.87 -20.10 -36.18
N THR A 78 22.91 -20.70 -35.47
CA THR A 78 22.40 -22.08 -35.60
C THR A 78 23.05 -23.13 -34.70
N GLU A 79 22.39 -23.42 -33.58
CA GLU A 79 22.22 -24.81 -33.15
C GLU A 79 20.88 -24.96 -32.42
N VAL A 80 20.01 -25.76 -33.02
CA VAL A 80 18.71 -26.17 -32.50
C VAL A 80 18.97 -27.25 -31.47
N LEU A 81 18.65 -26.99 -30.21
CA LEU A 81 18.61 -28.02 -29.16
C LEU A 81 17.15 -28.39 -28.87
N GLU A 82 16.88 -29.68 -29.06
CA GLU A 82 15.62 -30.37 -28.84
C GLU A 82 15.15 -30.29 -27.37
N PRO A 83 13.83 -30.29 -27.10
CA PRO A 83 13.31 -30.39 -25.75
C PRO A 83 13.40 -31.83 -25.23
N ALA A 84 14.03 -32.00 -24.06
CA ALA A 84 14.04 -33.27 -23.34
C ALA A 84 12.64 -33.59 -22.78
N GLU A 85 12.09 -34.71 -23.24
CA GLU A 85 10.96 -35.40 -22.62
C GLU A 85 11.34 -35.86 -21.21
N THR A 86 10.54 -35.53 -20.21
CA THR A 86 10.52 -36.25 -18.92
C THR A 86 9.09 -36.75 -18.66
N SER A 87 9.00 -38.07 -18.60
CA SER A 87 7.84 -38.91 -18.29
C SER A 87 7.41 -38.75 -16.83
N PRO A 88 6.14 -39.05 -16.45
CA PRO A 88 5.63 -38.80 -15.12
C PRO A 88 6.00 -39.95 -14.18
N GLU A 89 6.42 -39.62 -12.95
CA GLU A 89 6.49 -40.57 -11.85
C GLU A 89 5.28 -40.41 -10.92
N ASP A 90 4.67 -41.57 -10.65
CA ASP A 90 3.63 -41.82 -9.68
C ASP A 90 3.99 -41.31 -8.27
N THR A 91 3.05 -40.63 -7.62
CA THR A 91 2.98 -40.65 -6.16
C THR A 91 1.52 -40.70 -5.76
N ASP A 92 1.05 -41.92 -5.57
CA ASP A 92 -0.17 -42.25 -4.85
C ASP A 92 0.08 -42.19 -3.34
N VAL A 93 -1.01 -42.22 -2.56
CA VAL A 93 -1.10 -42.31 -1.08
C VAL A 93 -1.17 -40.97 -0.32
N MET A 94 -2.40 -40.51 -0.06
CA MET A 94 -3.00 -40.45 1.29
C MET A 94 -4.47 -40.01 1.17
N ALA A 95 -5.36 -41.00 1.28
CA ALA A 95 -6.78 -40.81 1.45
C ALA A 95 -7.08 -40.32 2.88
N ALA A 96 -7.77 -39.18 2.99
CA ALA A 96 -8.42 -38.76 4.24
C ALA A 96 -9.92 -39.06 4.14
N THR A 97 -10.31 -40.25 4.60
CA THR A 97 -11.67 -40.65 4.92
C THR A 97 -11.94 -40.41 6.41
N SER A 98 -12.96 -39.61 6.73
CA SER A 98 -13.81 -39.62 7.95
C SER A 98 -14.59 -38.28 7.98
N ALA A 99 -15.90 -38.18 8.19
CA ALA A 99 -16.81 -39.05 8.92
C ALA A 99 -18.18 -39.11 8.25
N VAL A 100 -18.67 -40.33 8.03
CA VAL A 100 -20.09 -40.65 7.85
C VAL A 100 -20.67 -40.79 9.25
N ALA A 101 -21.66 -39.96 9.58
CA ALA A 101 -22.45 -40.14 10.79
C ALA A 101 -23.29 -41.41 10.63
N THR A 102 -23.05 -42.36 11.52
CA THR A 102 -23.82 -43.59 11.72
C THR A 102 -25.23 -43.25 12.16
N ALA A 103 -26.22 -43.59 11.33
CA ALA A 103 -27.60 -43.73 11.76
C ALA A 103 -27.72 -45.10 12.43
N ASP A 104 -27.97 -45.09 13.74
CA ASP A 104 -28.24 -46.29 14.52
C ASP A 104 -29.58 -46.90 14.10
N ASP A 105 -29.48 -48.19 13.84
CA ASP A 105 -30.52 -49.15 13.58
C ASP A 105 -31.23 -49.49 14.90
N TYR A 106 -32.49 -49.06 15.06
CA TYR A 106 -33.40 -49.60 16.07
C TYR A 106 -34.69 -50.05 15.39
N ALA A 107 -34.65 -51.28 14.88
CA ALA A 107 -35.84 -52.09 14.67
C ALA A 107 -36.42 -52.50 16.04
N VAL A 108 -37.46 -51.80 16.49
CA VAL A 108 -38.35 -52.29 17.57
C VAL A 108 -39.68 -52.66 16.95
N THR A 109 -39.86 -53.96 16.75
CA THR A 109 -41.15 -54.58 16.44
C THR A 109 -41.91 -54.78 17.75
N GLU A 110 -42.82 -53.87 18.10
CA GLU A 110 -43.89 -54.17 19.05
C GLU A 110 -45.22 -54.27 18.31
N GLN A 111 -45.69 -55.50 18.18
CA GLN A 111 -47.10 -55.79 17.90
C GLN A 111 -47.89 -55.58 19.18
N ILE A 112 -48.81 -54.60 19.17
CA ILE A 112 -49.91 -54.54 20.12
C ILE A 112 -51.21 -54.67 19.33
N GLU A 113 -51.80 -55.85 19.40
CA GLU A 113 -53.21 -56.10 19.08
C GLU A 113 -54.04 -55.76 20.32
N VAL A 114 -54.93 -54.76 20.26
CA VAL A 114 -56.21 -54.80 21.01
C VAL A 114 -57.30 -54.04 20.25
N ALA A 115 -58.43 -54.71 20.13
CA ALA A 115 -59.68 -54.32 19.50
C ALA A 115 -60.38 -53.09 20.11
N GLY A 116 -61.32 -52.52 19.35
CA GLY A 116 -62.46 -51.82 19.93
C GLY A 116 -62.88 -50.55 19.21
N SER A 117 -63.95 -50.66 18.43
CA SER A 117 -64.73 -49.55 17.88
C SER A 117 -65.21 -48.59 18.97
N ALA A 118 -64.90 -47.30 18.82
CA ALA A 118 -65.74 -46.19 19.28
C ALA A 118 -65.41 -44.94 18.46
N ALA A 119 -66.37 -44.48 17.67
CA ALA A 119 -66.30 -43.19 16.99
C ALA A 119 -66.43 -42.07 18.02
N THR A 120 -65.32 -41.41 18.34
CA THR A 120 -65.29 -40.12 19.04
C THR A 120 -64.76 -39.07 18.08
N SER A 121 -65.54 -38.02 17.88
CA SER A 121 -65.21 -36.85 17.07
C SER A 121 -63.96 -36.16 17.58
N THR A 122 -62.88 -36.20 16.81
CA THR A 122 -61.64 -35.50 17.10
C THR A 122 -61.76 -34.05 16.62
N GLU A 123 -61.81 -33.13 17.59
CA GLU A 123 -61.48 -31.71 17.39
C GLU A 123 -60.08 -31.64 16.76
N GLU A 124 -59.93 -30.95 15.62
CA GLU A 124 -58.64 -30.77 14.93
C GLU A 124 -57.62 -30.14 15.91
N ILE A 125 -56.73 -30.96 16.45
CA ILE A 125 -55.51 -30.49 17.10
C ILE A 125 -54.66 -29.89 15.96
N PRO A 126 -54.32 -28.58 15.99
CA PRO A 126 -53.50 -27.99 14.95
C PRO A 126 -52.16 -28.72 14.91
N ALA A 127 -51.77 -29.18 13.72
CA ALA A 127 -50.48 -29.82 13.51
C ALA A 127 -49.37 -28.84 13.93
N VAL A 128 -48.67 -29.18 15.02
CA VAL A 128 -47.56 -28.37 15.59
C VAL A 128 -46.32 -28.37 14.67
N PHE A 129 -46.33 -29.18 13.62
CA PHE A 129 -45.32 -29.24 12.58
C PHE A 129 -46.06 -29.44 11.25
N ASP A 130 -46.35 -28.35 10.53
CA ASP A 130 -46.96 -28.42 9.19
C ASP A 130 -45.91 -28.67 8.08
N GLY A 131 -44.61 -28.65 8.44
CA GLY A 131 -43.50 -28.88 7.54
C GLY A 131 -43.37 -27.86 6.41
N GLN A 132 -44.25 -26.85 6.34
CA GLN A 132 -44.17 -25.76 5.37
C GLN A 132 -43.31 -24.62 5.90
N ASP A 133 -43.38 -24.33 7.21
CA ASP A 133 -42.57 -23.29 7.84
C ASP A 133 -41.14 -23.76 8.21
N ASP A 134 -40.89 -25.08 8.24
CA ASP A 134 -39.58 -25.68 8.57
C ASP A 134 -38.73 -26.07 7.35
N LEU A 135 -39.22 -25.78 6.14
CA LEU A 135 -38.36 -25.81 4.96
C LEU A 135 -37.38 -24.66 5.08
N ALA A 136 -36.23 -24.93 5.71
CA ALA A 136 -35.08 -24.05 5.69
C ALA A 136 -34.85 -23.62 4.24
N GLU A 137 -35.27 -22.40 3.92
CA GLU A 137 -35.21 -21.88 2.56
C GLU A 137 -33.74 -21.96 2.13
N TYR A 138 -33.45 -22.92 1.26
CA TYR A 138 -32.09 -23.14 0.82
C TYR A 138 -31.57 -21.82 0.27
N ALA A 139 -30.43 -21.37 0.81
CA ALA A 139 -29.81 -20.14 0.36
C ALA A 139 -29.77 -20.17 -1.18
N PRO A 140 -30.26 -19.10 -1.84
CA PRO A 140 -30.43 -19.11 -3.29
C PRO A 140 -29.12 -19.54 -3.94
N ALA A 141 -29.23 -20.43 -4.94
CA ALA A 141 -28.08 -21.00 -5.63
C ALA A 141 -27.11 -19.88 -6.03
N ARG A 142 -25.85 -19.97 -5.57
CA ARG A 142 -24.84 -18.96 -5.89
C ARG A 142 -24.70 -18.83 -7.40
N GLU A 143 -24.59 -17.60 -7.88
CA GLU A 143 -24.33 -17.37 -9.30
C GLU A 143 -23.03 -18.08 -9.71
N PRO A 144 -23.00 -18.72 -10.89
CA PRO A 144 -21.76 -19.29 -11.41
C PRO A 144 -20.72 -18.18 -11.60
N PHE A 145 -19.44 -18.55 -11.52
CA PHE A 145 -18.34 -17.60 -11.73
C PHE A 145 -18.50 -16.91 -13.10
N ARG A 146 -18.54 -15.58 -13.08
CA ARG A 146 -18.60 -14.75 -14.29
C ARG A 146 -17.48 -13.73 -14.24
N LEU A 147 -16.63 -13.72 -15.26
CA LEU A 147 -15.58 -12.73 -15.39
C LEU A 147 -16.21 -11.34 -15.58
N LYS A 148 -16.04 -10.45 -14.60
CA LYS A 148 -16.58 -9.08 -14.62
C LYS A 148 -15.49 -8.08 -15.00
N LEU A 149 -15.88 -7.00 -15.68
CA LEU A 149 -14.99 -5.90 -16.06
C LEU A 149 -14.24 -5.31 -14.85
N VAL A 150 -14.90 -5.22 -13.68
CA VAL A 150 -14.30 -4.74 -12.43
C VAL A 150 -13.05 -5.54 -12.06
N PHE A 151 -13.07 -6.86 -12.21
CA PHE A 151 -11.92 -7.71 -11.92
C PHE A 151 -10.77 -7.51 -12.92
N ILE A 152 -11.10 -7.40 -14.21
CA ILE A 152 -10.10 -7.15 -15.26
C ILE A 152 -9.36 -5.84 -14.99
N LEU A 153 -10.12 -4.76 -14.74
CA LEU A 153 -9.55 -3.45 -14.40
C LEU A 153 -8.73 -3.49 -13.10
N ALA A 154 -9.24 -4.18 -12.06
CA ALA A 154 -8.52 -4.32 -10.80
C ALA A 154 -7.18 -5.04 -10.98
N PHE A 155 -7.14 -6.10 -11.79
CA PHE A 155 -5.93 -6.85 -12.08
C PHE A 155 -4.88 -6.01 -12.82
N PHE A 156 -5.28 -5.29 -13.89
CA PHE A 156 -4.38 -4.37 -14.58
C PHE A 156 -3.94 -3.20 -13.67
N GLY A 157 -4.84 -2.70 -12.82
CA GLY A 157 -4.50 -1.71 -11.81
C GLY A 157 -3.42 -2.19 -10.85
N ALA A 158 -3.52 -3.43 -10.35
CA ALA A 158 -2.53 -4.01 -9.47
C ALA A 158 -1.15 -4.20 -10.14
N ILE A 159 -1.13 -4.64 -11.40
CA ILE A 159 0.12 -4.69 -12.18
C ILE A 159 0.71 -3.29 -12.34
N THR A 160 -0.13 -2.29 -12.64
CA THR A 160 0.32 -0.90 -12.79
C THR A 160 0.91 -0.36 -11.48
N VAL A 161 0.30 -0.66 -10.33
CA VAL A 161 0.84 -0.32 -9.01
C VAL A 161 2.20 -0.97 -8.79
N LEU A 162 2.34 -2.27 -9.09
CA LEU A 162 3.61 -2.99 -8.97
C LEU A 162 4.71 -2.36 -9.83
N MET A 163 4.40 -2.05 -11.09
CA MET A 163 5.34 -1.39 -11.99
C MET A 163 5.69 0.02 -11.52
N SER A 164 4.73 0.77 -10.96
CA SER A 164 4.97 2.13 -10.45
C SER A 164 5.90 2.16 -9.24
N ALA A 165 5.95 1.08 -8.44
CA ALA A 165 6.80 1.01 -7.25
C ALA A 165 8.30 0.89 -7.59
N ILE A 166 8.62 0.29 -8.74
CA ILE A 166 10.00 0.02 -9.17
C ILE A 166 10.48 1.08 -10.18
N ALA A 167 9.55 1.70 -10.92
CA ALA A 167 9.89 2.68 -11.94
C ALA A 167 10.40 4.01 -11.35
N ASN A 168 11.33 4.66 -12.08
CA ASN A 168 11.75 6.02 -11.79
C ASN A 168 10.57 6.97 -11.98
N VAL A 169 10.35 7.85 -11.01
CA VAL A 169 9.23 8.79 -11.02
C VAL A 169 9.68 10.13 -11.59
N THR A 170 10.78 10.67 -11.08
CA THR A 170 11.34 11.95 -11.55
C THR A 170 12.86 11.85 -11.64
N ASP A 171 13.45 12.49 -12.66
CA ASP A 171 14.89 12.72 -12.74
C ASP A 171 15.15 14.23 -12.84
N ILE A 172 15.94 14.73 -11.89
CA ILE A 172 16.32 16.14 -11.80
C ILE A 172 17.83 16.23 -12.03
N ARG A 173 18.23 16.94 -13.08
CA ARG A 173 19.64 17.15 -13.43
C ARG A 173 19.96 18.62 -13.53
N THR A 174 21.13 19.00 -13.04
CA THR A 174 21.68 20.34 -13.22
C THR A 174 23.05 20.25 -13.90
N THR A 175 23.41 21.26 -14.68
CA THR A 175 24.74 21.32 -15.33
C THR A 175 25.88 21.55 -14.33
N ARG A 176 25.56 22.03 -13.13
CA ARG A 176 26.49 22.25 -12.03
C ARG A 176 25.80 21.96 -10.69
N PRO A 177 26.51 21.37 -9.70
CA PRO A 177 25.95 21.14 -8.38
C PRO A 177 25.58 22.49 -7.75
N THR A 178 24.31 22.63 -7.35
CA THR A 178 23.77 23.84 -6.74
C THR A 178 23.24 23.47 -5.36
N SER A 179 23.60 24.24 -4.34
CA SER A 179 23.14 23.97 -2.97
C SER A 179 21.62 24.02 -2.89
N GLY A 180 21.00 23.01 -2.29
CA GLY A 180 19.55 22.94 -2.09
C GLY A 180 18.76 22.28 -3.23
N ILE A 181 19.40 21.87 -4.32
CA ILE A 181 18.77 21.06 -5.37
C ILE A 181 19.25 19.62 -5.24
N THR A 182 18.35 18.72 -4.85
CA THR A 182 18.63 17.28 -4.87
C THR A 182 18.59 16.79 -6.31
N THR A 183 19.76 16.51 -6.88
CA THR A 183 19.89 15.95 -8.24
C THR A 183 19.88 14.43 -8.21
N GLY A 184 19.30 13.82 -9.23
CA GLY A 184 19.29 12.37 -9.44
C GLY A 184 17.91 11.83 -9.75
N VAL A 185 17.89 10.51 -9.96
CA VAL A 185 16.66 9.74 -10.12
C VAL A 185 15.99 9.54 -8.75
N SER A 186 14.70 9.82 -8.68
CA SER A 186 13.88 9.58 -7.50
C SER A 186 12.84 8.51 -7.81
N THR A 187 12.72 7.54 -6.90
CA THR A 187 11.70 6.49 -6.94
C THR A 187 10.58 6.83 -5.98
N LEU A 188 9.50 6.04 -6.01
CA LEU A 188 8.37 6.22 -5.12
C LEU A 188 8.74 6.19 -3.63
N GLU A 189 9.71 5.34 -3.28
CA GLU A 189 10.23 5.18 -1.92
C GLU A 189 10.97 6.44 -1.44
N THR A 190 11.57 7.20 -2.35
CA THR A 190 12.25 8.47 -2.04
C THR A 190 11.28 9.52 -1.50
N PHE A 191 10.01 9.48 -1.93
CA PHE A 191 8.97 10.39 -1.46
C PHE A 191 8.27 9.91 -0.18
N GLY A 192 8.41 8.62 0.15
CA GLY A 192 7.84 8.05 1.36
C GLY A 192 7.99 6.53 1.37
N SER A 193 8.66 6.01 2.41
CA SER A 193 8.90 4.56 2.57
C SER A 193 7.61 3.73 2.64
N ASN A 194 6.55 4.29 3.19
CA ASN A 194 5.25 3.62 3.31
C ASN A 194 4.38 3.72 2.04
N LEU A 195 4.79 4.54 1.07
CA LEU A 195 3.95 4.88 -0.08
C LEU A 195 3.78 3.68 -1.04
N PRO A 196 4.82 2.92 -1.39
CA PRO A 196 4.65 1.67 -2.15
C PRO A 196 3.75 0.66 -1.43
N ILE A 197 3.94 0.47 -0.12
CA ILE A 197 3.16 -0.48 0.69
C ILE A 197 1.68 -0.10 0.70
N ALA A 198 1.36 1.19 0.87
CA ALA A 198 -0.02 1.68 0.82
C ALA A 198 -0.66 1.39 -0.55
N GLY A 199 0.09 1.58 -1.64
CA GLY A 199 -0.34 1.22 -2.99
C GLY A 199 -0.64 -0.27 -3.12
N PHE A 200 0.25 -1.14 -2.61
CA PHE A 200 0.07 -2.59 -2.66
C PHE A 200 -1.15 -3.06 -1.88
N VAL A 201 -1.37 -2.52 -0.68
CA VAL A 201 -2.56 -2.84 0.12
C VAL A 201 -3.83 -2.43 -0.62
N GLY A 202 -3.87 -1.22 -1.17
CA GLY A 202 -5.01 -0.75 -1.97
C GLY A 202 -5.27 -1.65 -3.19
N ALA A 203 -4.22 -2.02 -3.93
CA ALA A 203 -4.31 -2.91 -5.08
C ALA A 203 -4.81 -4.31 -4.71
N ALA A 204 -4.28 -4.90 -3.63
CA ALA A 204 -4.67 -6.22 -3.17
C ALA A 204 -6.16 -6.26 -2.79
N VAL A 205 -6.62 -5.28 -2.00
CA VAL A 205 -8.03 -5.14 -1.63
C VAL A 205 -8.90 -4.97 -2.88
N MET A 206 -8.47 -4.13 -3.84
CA MET A 206 -9.19 -3.92 -5.09
C MET A 206 -9.36 -5.22 -5.90
N VAL A 207 -8.30 -6.03 -6.03
CA VAL A 207 -8.31 -7.32 -6.73
C VAL A 207 -9.19 -8.34 -6.00
N ILE A 208 -9.07 -8.44 -4.68
CA ILE A 208 -9.91 -9.33 -3.86
C ILE A 208 -11.39 -8.97 -4.03
N GLY A 209 -11.73 -7.68 -3.96
CA GLY A 209 -13.10 -7.21 -4.22
C GLY A 209 -13.60 -7.58 -5.62
N GLY A 210 -12.76 -7.37 -6.64
CA GLY A 210 -13.07 -7.73 -8.02
C GLY A 210 -13.32 -9.23 -8.17
N LEU A 211 -12.49 -10.07 -7.55
CA LEU A 211 -12.62 -11.52 -7.57
C LEU A 211 -13.91 -11.97 -6.89
N LEU A 212 -14.21 -11.42 -5.71
CA LEU A 212 -15.45 -11.69 -5.00
C LEU A 212 -16.68 -11.26 -5.81
N ALA A 213 -16.59 -10.14 -6.54
CA ALA A 213 -17.65 -9.72 -7.45
C ALA A 213 -17.92 -10.77 -8.55
N CYS A 214 -16.87 -11.45 -9.05
CA CYS A 214 -17.02 -12.53 -10.04
C CYS A 214 -17.73 -13.77 -9.49
N PHE A 215 -17.62 -14.04 -8.18
CA PHE A 215 -18.37 -15.10 -7.48
C PHE A 215 -19.79 -14.68 -7.05
N GLY A 216 -20.25 -13.50 -7.46
CA GLY A 216 -21.59 -13.00 -7.12
C GLY A 216 -21.71 -12.39 -5.73
N PHE A 217 -20.59 -12.18 -5.00
CA PHE A 217 -20.65 -11.45 -3.73
C PHE A 217 -20.94 -9.96 -3.99
N ARG A 218 -22.11 -9.50 -3.55
CA ARG A 218 -22.62 -8.13 -3.79
C ARG A 218 -21.71 -7.04 -3.24
N TRP A 219 -21.13 -7.28 -2.07
CA TRP A 219 -20.19 -6.35 -1.44
C TRP A 219 -18.81 -6.36 -2.10
N GLY A 220 -18.48 -7.38 -2.92
CA GLY A 220 -17.19 -7.48 -3.60
C GLY A 220 -16.96 -6.33 -4.57
N ALA A 221 -17.97 -5.97 -5.37
CA ALA A 221 -17.87 -4.85 -6.30
C ALA A 221 -17.72 -3.50 -5.56
N GLY A 222 -18.45 -3.32 -4.45
CA GLY A 222 -18.32 -2.14 -3.60
C GLY A 222 -16.95 -2.03 -2.94
N LEU A 223 -16.41 -3.15 -2.46
CA LEU A 223 -15.05 -3.21 -1.90
C LEU A 223 -13.99 -2.91 -2.96
N ALA A 224 -14.14 -3.43 -4.17
CA ALA A 224 -13.26 -3.11 -5.30
C ALA A 224 -13.33 -1.62 -5.66
N GLY A 225 -14.53 -1.05 -5.75
CA GLY A 225 -14.73 0.36 -6.05
C GLY A 225 -14.16 1.28 -4.98
N GLY A 226 -14.37 0.97 -3.70
CA GLY A 226 -13.82 1.72 -2.58
C GLY A 226 -12.30 1.69 -2.55
N ALA A 227 -11.69 0.53 -2.78
CA ALA A 227 -10.25 0.39 -2.92
C ALA A 227 -9.71 1.14 -4.16
N GLY A 228 -10.46 1.14 -5.27
CA GLY A 228 -10.15 1.94 -6.46
C GLY A 228 -10.10 3.44 -6.16
N LEU A 229 -11.04 3.98 -5.38
CA LEU A 229 -10.99 5.38 -4.94
C LEU A 229 -9.84 5.66 -3.97
N ALA A 230 -9.52 4.72 -3.08
CA ALA A 230 -8.36 4.84 -2.21
C ALA A 230 -7.06 4.92 -3.02
N LEU A 231 -6.93 4.11 -4.08
CA LEU A 231 -5.81 4.17 -5.01
C LEU A 231 -5.76 5.46 -5.82
N PHE A 232 -6.91 6.04 -6.19
CA PHE A 232 -6.94 7.37 -6.80
C PHE A 232 -6.43 8.44 -5.85
N GLY A 233 -6.87 8.44 -4.58
CA GLY A 233 -6.36 9.37 -3.58
C GLY A 233 -4.86 9.19 -3.32
N TRP A 234 -4.41 7.94 -3.23
CA TRP A 234 -2.99 7.59 -3.14
C TRP A 234 -2.18 8.13 -4.32
N ALA A 235 -2.66 7.94 -5.56
CA ALA A 235 -1.98 8.42 -6.76
C ALA A 235 -1.89 9.95 -6.79
N ALA A 236 -2.97 10.64 -6.41
CA ALA A 236 -2.99 12.10 -6.32
C ALA A 236 -1.97 12.62 -5.29
N MET A 237 -1.89 11.97 -4.12
CA MET A 237 -0.90 12.30 -3.08
C MET A 237 0.54 12.04 -3.56
N ALA A 238 0.79 10.89 -4.18
CA ALA A 238 2.11 10.55 -4.70
C ALA A 238 2.61 11.54 -5.75
N ILE A 239 1.73 11.95 -6.69
CA ILE A 239 2.05 12.98 -7.68
C ILE A 239 2.31 14.33 -6.99
N GLY A 240 1.48 14.71 -6.01
CA GLY A 240 1.68 15.95 -5.25
C GLY A 240 3.04 16.00 -4.54
N LEU A 241 3.49 14.88 -3.97
CA LEU A 241 4.82 14.75 -3.36
C LEU A 241 5.95 14.76 -4.40
N ALA A 242 5.76 14.13 -5.56
CA ALA A 242 6.74 14.14 -6.64
C ALA A 242 6.95 15.53 -7.26
N GLU A 243 5.91 16.38 -7.27
CA GLU A 243 6.02 17.76 -7.77
C GLU A 243 6.69 18.72 -6.75
N PHE A 244 6.82 18.34 -5.48
CA PHE A 244 7.51 19.16 -4.47
C PHE A 244 8.97 19.47 -4.80
N PRO A 245 9.86 18.48 -5.02
CA PRO A 245 11.26 18.77 -5.34
C PRO A 245 11.41 19.50 -6.68
N ILE A 246 10.50 19.28 -7.62
CA ILE A 246 10.48 20.01 -8.90
C ILE A 246 10.22 21.49 -8.66
N ALA A 247 9.16 21.82 -7.90
CA ALA A 247 8.82 23.19 -7.57
C ALA A 247 9.94 23.91 -6.81
N VAL A 248 10.59 23.21 -5.86
CA VAL A 248 11.75 23.73 -5.13
C VAL A 248 12.91 24.01 -6.09
N ALA A 249 13.28 23.06 -6.96
CA ALA A 249 14.35 23.24 -7.93
C ALA A 249 14.08 24.40 -8.90
N GLU A 250 12.85 24.52 -9.40
CA GLU A 250 12.45 25.65 -10.25
C GLU A 250 12.52 26.99 -9.50
N SER A 251 12.09 27.03 -8.23
CA SER A 251 12.12 28.25 -7.43
C SER A 251 13.56 28.74 -7.20
N ILE A 252 14.48 27.82 -6.83
CA ILE A 252 15.90 28.12 -6.62
C ILE A 252 16.52 28.63 -7.93
N THR A 253 16.18 28.01 -9.06
CA THR A 253 16.66 28.42 -10.39
C THR A 253 16.21 29.84 -10.74
N ARG A 254 14.99 30.25 -10.36
CA ARG A 254 14.49 31.62 -10.60
C ARG A 254 15.16 32.67 -9.70
N THR A 255 15.60 32.28 -8.51
CA THR A 255 16.22 33.20 -7.53
C THR A 255 17.75 33.22 -7.58
N SER A 256 18.38 32.23 -8.22
CA SER A 256 19.83 32.11 -8.25
C SER A 256 20.47 33.20 -9.12
N SER A 257 21.58 33.76 -8.65
CA SER A 257 22.44 34.65 -9.43
C SER A 257 23.43 33.89 -10.34
N GLU A 258 23.54 32.58 -10.18
CA GLU A 258 24.45 31.73 -10.95
C GLU A 258 23.78 31.16 -12.20
N SER A 259 24.49 31.15 -13.33
CA SER A 259 24.00 30.57 -14.57
C SER A 259 24.19 29.04 -14.57
N PHE A 260 23.10 28.29 -14.44
CA PHE A 260 23.06 26.84 -14.67
C PHE A 260 21.78 26.45 -15.41
N THR A 261 21.79 25.29 -16.05
CA THR A 261 20.60 24.73 -16.71
C THR A 261 20.01 23.63 -15.84
N LEU A 262 18.71 23.74 -15.55
CA LEU A 262 17.91 22.72 -14.88
C LEU A 262 17.14 21.90 -15.92
N THR A 263 17.31 20.58 -15.87
CA THR A 263 16.54 19.62 -16.67
C THR A 263 15.70 18.78 -15.73
N VAL A 264 14.37 18.84 -15.90
CA VAL A 264 13.41 18.04 -15.14
C VAL A 264 12.69 17.09 -16.11
N THR A 265 12.75 15.79 -15.84
CA THR A 265 11.95 14.80 -16.58
C THR A 265 10.95 14.11 -15.66
N ARG A 266 9.72 13.96 -16.17
CA ARG A 266 8.68 13.11 -15.59
C ARG A 266 8.81 11.76 -16.27
N ASP A 267 9.37 10.80 -15.56
CA ASP A 267 9.70 9.47 -16.10
C ASP A 267 8.47 8.56 -16.13
N LEU A 268 8.67 7.31 -16.55
CA LEU A 268 7.60 6.32 -16.69
C LEU A 268 6.80 6.13 -15.39
N GLY A 269 7.46 6.13 -14.23
CA GLY A 269 6.82 5.95 -12.93
C GLY A 269 5.76 7.01 -12.64
N TRP A 270 5.99 8.27 -13.01
CA TRP A 270 5.01 9.35 -12.85
C TRP A 270 3.72 9.05 -13.62
N TRP A 271 3.85 8.61 -14.87
CA TRP A 271 2.71 8.27 -15.72
C TRP A 271 2.01 6.98 -15.28
N LEU A 272 2.75 6.02 -14.72
CA LEU A 272 2.17 4.82 -14.12
C LEU A 272 1.31 5.17 -12.90
N ILE A 273 1.80 6.05 -12.01
CA ILE A 273 1.01 6.53 -10.85
C ILE A 273 -0.26 7.23 -11.33
N ALA A 274 -0.17 8.12 -12.31
CA ALA A 274 -1.34 8.76 -12.91
C ALA A 274 -2.33 7.73 -13.49
N SER A 275 -1.81 6.70 -14.16
CA SER A 275 -2.61 5.60 -14.71
C SER A 275 -3.30 4.78 -13.62
N VAL A 276 -2.64 4.51 -12.49
CA VAL A 276 -3.26 3.85 -11.32
C VAL A 276 -4.47 4.64 -10.84
N GLY A 277 -4.35 5.97 -10.75
CA GLY A 277 -5.47 6.82 -10.38
C GLY A 277 -6.64 6.67 -11.35
N ILE A 278 -6.38 6.79 -12.66
CA ILE A 278 -7.41 6.65 -13.69
C ILE A 278 -8.09 5.26 -13.60
N VAL A 279 -7.30 4.19 -13.48
CA VAL A 279 -7.84 2.82 -13.34
C VAL A 279 -8.68 2.69 -12.07
N GLY A 280 -8.24 3.23 -10.94
CA GLY A 280 -9.00 3.24 -9.70
C GLY A 280 -10.36 3.92 -9.83
N LEU A 281 -10.41 5.06 -10.54
CA LEU A 281 -11.65 5.76 -10.84
C LEU A 281 -12.56 4.97 -11.79
N LEU A 282 -11.99 4.29 -12.79
CA LEU A 282 -12.73 3.41 -13.69
C LEU A 282 -13.29 2.18 -12.96
N VAL A 283 -12.53 1.58 -12.04
CA VAL A 283 -12.99 0.48 -11.18
C VAL A 283 -14.16 0.94 -10.32
N PHE A 284 -14.05 2.12 -9.71
CA PHE A 284 -15.15 2.72 -8.95
C PHE A 284 -16.39 2.94 -9.82
N ALA A 285 -16.26 3.62 -10.96
CA ALA A 285 -17.39 3.87 -11.86
C ALA A 285 -18.04 2.58 -12.36
N SER A 286 -17.22 1.56 -12.69
CA SER A 286 -17.69 0.24 -13.09
C SER A 286 -18.42 -0.49 -11.95
N SER A 287 -17.96 -0.32 -10.70
CA SER A 287 -18.63 -0.87 -9.53
C SER A 287 -20.03 -0.29 -9.32
N LEU A 288 -20.27 0.98 -9.66
CA LEU A 288 -21.58 1.61 -9.54
C LEU A 288 -22.64 0.91 -10.41
N ARG A 289 -22.24 0.31 -11.54
CA ARG A 289 -23.16 -0.44 -12.41
C ARG A 289 -23.75 -1.68 -11.73
N SER A 290 -23.09 -2.18 -10.68
CA SER A 290 -23.58 -3.32 -9.89
C SER A 290 -24.53 -2.92 -8.76
N ILE A 291 -24.78 -1.62 -8.57
CA ILE A 291 -25.74 -1.10 -7.59
C ILE A 291 -27.17 -1.44 -8.05
N GLY A 292 -27.98 -1.96 -7.12
CA GLY A 292 -29.41 -2.17 -7.32
C GLY A 292 -29.81 -3.50 -7.96
N THR A 293 -28.87 -4.35 -8.40
CA THR A 293 -29.21 -5.64 -9.04
C THR A 293 -29.54 -6.75 -8.04
N GLY A 294 -30.03 -6.44 -6.84
CA GLY A 294 -30.35 -7.53 -5.93
C GLY A 294 -31.39 -7.23 -4.87
N SER A 295 -32.22 -8.25 -4.64
CA SER A 295 -33.45 -8.24 -3.86
C SER A 295 -33.26 -8.35 -2.34
N TYR A 296 -32.11 -7.93 -1.79
CA TYR A 296 -31.89 -8.05 -0.33
C TYR A 296 -32.51 -6.87 0.40
N VAL A 297 -32.90 -7.12 1.65
CA VAL A 297 -33.45 -6.13 2.56
C VAL A 297 -32.46 -4.97 2.69
N PRO A 298 -32.92 -3.71 2.53
CA PRO A 298 -32.07 -2.54 2.68
C PRO A 298 -31.43 -2.48 4.07
N LEU A 299 -30.31 -1.78 4.18
CA LEU A 299 -29.67 -1.53 5.47
C LEU A 299 -30.66 -0.81 6.38
N ASN A 300 -30.63 -1.13 7.68
CA ASN A 300 -31.43 -0.37 8.65
C ASN A 300 -31.12 1.13 8.50
N PRO A 301 -32.14 2.00 8.31
CA PRO A 301 -31.93 3.43 8.07
C PRO A 301 -31.07 4.12 9.13
N TRP A 302 -31.12 3.65 10.38
CA TRP A 302 -30.28 4.17 11.46
C TRP A 302 -28.81 3.80 11.27
N VAL A 303 -28.52 2.57 10.86
CA VAL A 303 -27.14 2.13 10.59
C VAL A 303 -26.58 2.88 9.39
N ALA A 304 -27.40 3.10 8.35
CA ALA A 304 -27.03 3.92 7.19
C ALA A 304 -26.72 5.36 7.60
N ALA A 305 -27.60 6.00 8.39
CA ALA A 305 -27.41 7.36 8.86
C ALA A 305 -26.15 7.50 9.74
N VAL A 306 -25.96 6.59 10.71
CA VAL A 306 -24.78 6.58 11.59
C VAL A 306 -23.50 6.35 10.78
N GLY A 307 -23.51 5.44 9.81
CA GLY A 307 -22.37 5.19 8.93
C GLY A 307 -22.01 6.40 8.07
N ALA A 308 -23.01 7.08 7.49
CA ALA A 308 -22.82 8.30 6.72
C ALA A 308 -22.23 9.43 7.58
N VAL A 309 -22.79 9.67 8.77
CA VAL A 309 -22.28 10.68 9.72
C VAL A 309 -20.84 10.36 10.15
N THR A 310 -20.56 9.09 10.46
CA THR A 310 -19.20 8.64 10.84
C THR A 310 -18.21 8.90 9.72
N THR A 311 -18.60 8.69 8.46
CA THR A 311 -17.75 8.99 7.30
C THR A 311 -17.47 10.49 7.19
N VAL A 312 -18.47 11.34 7.40
CA VAL A 312 -18.27 12.81 7.40
C VAL A 312 -17.29 13.21 8.49
N VAL A 313 -17.41 12.66 9.70
CA VAL A 313 -16.47 12.92 10.80
C VAL A 313 -15.06 12.43 10.45
N LEU A 314 -14.93 11.24 9.86
CA LEU A 314 -13.64 10.68 9.45
C LEU A 314 -12.97 11.51 8.35
N ALA A 315 -13.75 12.07 7.42
CA ALA A 315 -13.23 12.97 6.38
C ALA A 315 -12.91 14.37 6.93
N ALA A 316 -13.72 14.89 7.86
CA ALA A 316 -13.51 16.21 8.45
C ALA A 316 -12.36 16.23 9.47
N GLY A 317 -12.12 15.12 10.16
CA GLY A 317 -11.09 14.99 11.20
C GLY A 317 -9.70 15.45 10.73
N PRO A 318 -9.19 14.96 9.59
CA PRO A 318 -7.92 15.42 9.02
C PRO A 318 -7.86 16.90 8.68
N LEU A 319 -8.99 17.62 8.57
CA LEU A 319 -9.02 19.06 8.29
C LEU A 319 -9.01 19.90 9.57
N VAL A 320 -9.19 19.30 10.74
CA VAL A 320 -9.13 20.00 12.01
C VAL A 320 -7.69 20.45 12.27
N PRO A 321 -7.42 21.76 12.36
CA PRO A 321 -6.07 22.24 12.63
C PRO A 321 -5.61 21.80 14.03
N VAL A 322 -4.32 21.48 14.16
CA VAL A 322 -3.70 21.06 15.41
C VAL A 322 -2.59 22.04 15.79
N GLY A 323 -2.46 22.36 17.07
CA GLY A 323 -1.45 23.29 17.58
C GLY A 323 -1.71 24.72 17.13
N GLN A 324 -0.72 25.34 16.47
CA GLN A 324 -0.80 26.72 15.99
C GLN A 324 -1.25 26.83 14.52
N ALA A 325 -1.59 25.71 13.88
CA ALA A 325 -2.07 25.72 12.50
C ALA A 325 -3.44 26.41 12.39
N SER A 326 -3.65 27.14 11.29
CA SER A 326 -4.95 27.73 10.94
C SER A 326 -5.71 26.80 9.99
N PHE A 327 -7.04 26.96 9.90
CA PHE A 327 -7.83 26.20 8.92
C PHE A 327 -7.39 26.45 7.47
N ALA A 328 -6.88 27.67 7.18
CA ALA A 328 -6.38 28.02 5.86
C ALA A 328 -5.14 27.21 5.46
N ASP A 329 -4.40 26.68 6.43
CA ASP A 329 -3.17 25.91 6.20
C ASP A 329 -3.46 24.53 5.60
N ASN A 330 -4.73 24.11 5.55
CA ASN A 330 -5.15 22.93 4.80
C ASN A 330 -5.20 23.16 3.29
N PHE A 331 -5.22 24.42 2.84
CA PHE A 331 -5.44 24.79 1.43
C PHE A 331 -4.23 25.47 0.80
N ARG A 332 -3.30 25.96 1.62
CA ARG A 332 -2.10 26.68 1.18
C ARG A 332 -1.01 26.57 2.23
N SER A 333 0.23 26.83 1.82
CA SER A 333 1.31 26.94 2.79
C SER A 333 1.11 28.13 3.73
N PRO A 334 1.36 27.96 5.05
CA PRO A 334 1.31 29.06 6.02
C PRO A 334 2.45 30.07 5.86
N THR A 335 3.57 29.70 5.21
CA THR A 335 4.75 30.58 5.10
C THR A 335 5.41 30.48 3.73
N ALA A 336 5.95 31.59 3.23
CA ALA A 336 6.71 31.62 1.97
C ALA A 336 8.01 30.79 2.02
N ASN A 337 8.46 30.39 3.22
CA ASN A 337 9.68 29.60 3.42
C ASN A 337 9.47 28.10 3.17
N ILE A 338 8.23 27.60 3.24
CA ILE A 338 7.88 26.19 3.01
C ILE A 338 6.74 26.16 2.01
N ASP A 339 6.97 26.57 0.76
CA ASP A 339 5.90 26.66 -0.24
C ASP A 339 5.59 25.27 -0.83
N LEU A 340 4.64 24.56 -0.21
CA LEU A 340 4.13 23.29 -0.71
C LEU A 340 3.34 23.53 -2.01
N PRO A 341 3.55 22.73 -3.07
CA PRO A 341 2.82 22.85 -4.32
C PRO A 341 1.31 22.80 -4.12
N THR A 342 0.59 23.60 -4.90
CA THR A 342 -0.89 23.57 -4.93
C THR A 342 -1.41 22.15 -5.24
N ALA A 343 -0.66 21.38 -6.05
CA ALA A 343 -0.98 19.99 -6.37
C ALA A 343 -1.06 19.08 -5.12
N TYR A 344 -0.20 19.30 -4.13
CA TYR A 344 -0.24 18.53 -2.88
C TYR A 344 -1.53 18.77 -2.10
N PHE A 345 -1.90 20.05 -1.90
CA PHE A 345 -3.15 20.39 -1.22
C PHE A 345 -4.37 19.91 -2.00
N ALA A 346 -4.36 20.04 -3.33
CA ALA A 346 -5.41 19.52 -4.20
C ALA A 346 -5.54 18.00 -4.08
N GLY A 347 -4.42 17.27 -4.05
CA GLY A 347 -4.41 15.81 -3.88
C GLY A 347 -4.99 15.37 -2.53
N ARG A 348 -4.59 16.04 -1.44
CA ARG A 348 -5.12 15.79 -0.10
C ARG A 348 -6.61 16.07 -0.01
N LEU A 349 -7.07 17.19 -0.55
CA LEU A 349 -8.49 17.55 -0.58
C LEU A 349 -9.30 16.60 -1.44
N ALA A 350 -8.76 16.16 -2.58
CA ALA A 350 -9.38 15.14 -3.40
C ALA A 350 -9.53 13.82 -2.63
N GLN A 351 -8.49 13.38 -1.90
CA GLN A 351 -8.56 12.17 -1.07
C GLN A 351 -9.64 12.29 0.02
N VAL A 352 -9.65 13.38 0.78
CA VAL A 352 -10.64 13.61 1.83
C VAL A 352 -12.06 13.70 1.26
N GLY A 353 -12.21 14.43 0.16
CA GLY A 353 -13.49 14.58 -0.54
C GLY A 353 -14.02 13.26 -1.08
N LEU A 354 -13.15 12.39 -1.59
CA LEU A 354 -13.52 11.05 -2.05
C LEU A 354 -13.91 10.12 -0.91
N ILE A 355 -13.23 10.17 0.23
CA ILE A 355 -13.63 9.43 1.43
C ILE A 355 -15.04 9.86 1.86
N ALA A 356 -15.28 11.17 1.95
CA ALA A 356 -16.59 11.73 2.29
C ALA A 356 -17.66 11.28 1.28
N LEU A 357 -17.41 11.48 -0.01
CA LEU A 357 -18.33 11.11 -1.08
C LEU A 357 -18.65 9.62 -1.05
N ALA A 358 -17.63 8.76 -1.05
CA ALA A 358 -17.79 7.32 -1.15
C ALA A 358 -18.52 6.74 0.06
N GLY A 359 -18.17 7.15 1.28
CA GLY A 359 -18.84 6.61 2.46
C GLY A 359 -20.25 7.19 2.64
N VAL A 360 -20.47 8.49 2.42
CA VAL A 360 -21.81 9.07 2.52
C VAL A 360 -22.74 8.49 1.46
N VAL A 361 -22.34 8.53 0.19
CA VAL A 361 -23.15 7.97 -0.91
C VAL A 361 -23.32 6.47 -0.73
N GLY A 362 -22.26 5.75 -0.34
CA GLY A 362 -22.30 4.31 -0.09
C GLY A 362 -23.30 3.93 0.99
N PHE A 363 -23.28 4.60 2.15
CA PHE A 363 -24.23 4.30 3.22
C PHE A 363 -25.67 4.74 2.87
N LEU A 364 -25.86 5.83 2.14
CA LEU A 364 -27.18 6.33 1.79
C LEU A 364 -27.86 5.58 0.64
N ILE A 365 -27.09 5.00 -0.30
CA ILE A 365 -27.64 4.21 -1.42
C ILE A 365 -28.15 2.83 -0.96
N VAL A 366 -27.63 2.28 0.14
CA VAL A 366 -28.03 0.96 0.66
C VAL A 366 -29.28 1.04 1.53
N ARG A 367 -29.85 2.24 1.72
CA ARG A 367 -31.18 2.45 2.29
C ARG A 367 -32.25 2.21 1.22
#